data_AF-A0A9N9JPU4-F1
#
_entry.id   AF-A0A9N9JPU4-F1
#
_cell.length_a   1.000
_cell.length_b   1.000
_cell.length_c   1.000
_cell.angle_alpha   90.00
_cell.angle_beta   90.00
_cell.angle_gamma   90.00
#
_symmetry.space_group_name_H-M   'P 1'
#
loop_
_entity.id
_entity.type
_entity.pdbx_description
1 polymer ?
#
loop_
_entity_poly.entity_id
_entity_poly.type
_entity_poly.pdbx_seq_one_letter_code
_entity_poly.pdbx_strand_id
1 'polypeptide(L)'
;TTILFEMFKIHDMVRAEILDRILSSIVSKASSAENFLNLLDMIVKEAPNSIANYIPKIRGTLDYLTYLPPNITDKLLKALQPIIFANQSFRDGLMIVLRKGMSTKDLDGRRA
;
A
#
# COMPACT_ATOMS: atom_id res chain seq x y z
N THR A 1 5.17 -5.13 -16.45
CA THR A 1 5.46 -5.04 -15.00
C THR A 1 6.86 -5.51 -14.64
N THR A 2 7.47 -6.44 -15.39
CA THR A 2 8.83 -6.97 -15.12
C THR A 2 9.98 -5.95 -15.18
N ILE A 3 9.95 -4.97 -16.09
CA ILE A 3 11.03 -3.97 -16.25
C ILE A 3 11.22 -3.11 -14.99
N LEU A 4 10.11 -2.69 -14.35
CA LEU A 4 10.15 -1.91 -13.11
C LEU A 4 10.73 -2.74 -11.96
N PHE A 5 10.40 -4.03 -11.90
CA PHE A 5 10.93 -4.94 -10.89
C PHE A 5 12.44 -5.18 -11.06
N GLU A 6 12.93 -5.33 -12.30
CA GLU A 6 14.37 -5.43 -12.56
C GLU A 6 15.13 -4.15 -12.18
N MET A 7 14.58 -2.97 -12.54
CA MET A 7 15.16 -1.70 -12.11
C MET A 7 15.17 -1.55 -10.59
N PHE A 8 14.12 -2.02 -9.90
CA PHE A 8 14.07 -2.05 -8.44
C PHE A 8 15.20 -2.92 -7.86
N LYS A 9 15.56 -4.05 -8.50
CA LYS A 9 16.68 -4.88 -8.03
C LYS A 9 18.03 -4.21 -8.24
N ILE A 10 18.25 -3.56 -9.38
CA ILE A 10 19.57 -3.06 -9.79
C ILE A 10 19.92 -1.70 -9.14
N HIS A 11 18.96 -0.77 -9.04
CA HIS A 11 19.25 0.61 -8.63
C HIS A 11 18.55 0.97 -7.32
N ASP A 12 19.33 1.21 -6.26
CA ASP A 12 18.76 1.58 -4.94
C ASP A 12 17.99 2.91 -5.00
N MET A 13 18.50 3.87 -5.78
CA MET A 13 17.92 5.21 -5.93
C MET A 13 16.54 5.21 -6.62
N VAL A 14 16.29 4.29 -7.57
CA VAL A 14 14.97 4.20 -8.23
C VAL A 14 13.97 3.40 -7.41
N ARG A 15 14.39 2.67 -6.37
CA ARG A 15 13.44 1.96 -5.47
C ARG A 15 12.45 2.93 -4.85
N ALA A 16 12.94 4.08 -4.40
CA ALA A 16 12.14 5.14 -3.81
C ALA A 16 11.12 5.70 -4.80
N GLU A 17 11.57 6.01 -6.02
CA GLU A 17 10.73 6.57 -7.08
C GLU A 17 9.67 5.57 -7.56
N ILE A 18 10.05 4.31 -7.73
CA ILE A 18 9.12 3.25 -8.15
C ILE A 18 8.04 3.07 -7.09
N LEU A 19 8.42 2.99 -5.81
CA LEU A 19 7.47 2.91 -4.70
C LEU A 19 6.56 4.13 -4.63
N ASP A 20 7.11 5.33 -4.73
CA ASP A 20 6.33 6.56 -4.73
C ASP A 20 5.29 6.56 -5.87
N ARG A 21 5.72 6.17 -7.07
CA ARG A 21 4.86 6.10 -8.25
C ARG A 21 3.77 5.04 -8.11
N ILE A 22 4.08 3.88 -7.52
CA ILE A 22 3.10 2.83 -7.19
C ILE A 22 2.05 3.39 -6.23
N LEU A 23 2.50 3.96 -5.11
CA LEU A 23 1.60 4.47 -4.07
C LEU A 23 0.75 5.64 -4.60
N SER A 24 1.34 6.56 -5.35
CA SER A 24 0.65 7.68 -5.99
C SER A 24 -0.40 7.18 -7.01
N SER A 25 -0.09 6.16 -7.80
CA SER A 25 -1.04 5.55 -8.74
C SER A 25 -2.21 4.87 -8.03
N ILE A 26 -1.94 4.22 -6.89
CA ILE A 26 -2.95 3.58 -6.03
C ILE A 26 -3.88 4.64 -5.42
N VAL A 27 -3.33 5.71 -4.83
CA VAL A 27 -4.11 6.83 -4.25
C VAL A 27 -4.92 7.57 -5.31
N SER A 28 -4.35 7.77 -6.50
CA SER A 28 -5.00 8.44 -7.62
C SER A 28 -6.04 7.57 -8.33
N LYS A 29 -6.24 6.32 -7.89
CA LYS A 29 -7.19 5.36 -8.48
C LYS A 29 -7.00 5.19 -10.00
N ALA A 30 -5.74 5.23 -10.46
CA ALA A 30 -5.46 5.09 -11.88
C ALA A 30 -5.91 3.71 -12.38
N SER A 31 -6.28 3.59 -13.65
CA SER A 31 -6.64 2.30 -14.26
C SER A 31 -5.52 1.25 -14.14
N SER A 32 -4.28 1.69 -13.99
CA SER A 32 -3.10 0.84 -13.78
C SER A 32 -2.82 0.47 -12.31
N ALA A 33 -3.63 0.93 -11.36
CA ALA A 33 -3.42 0.71 -9.92
C ALA A 33 -3.38 -0.79 -9.56
N GLU A 34 -4.17 -1.63 -10.24
CA GLU A 34 -4.14 -3.08 -10.04
C GLU A 34 -2.81 -3.72 -10.48
N ASN A 35 -2.24 -3.26 -11.60
CA ASN A 35 -0.94 -3.73 -12.06
C ASN A 35 0.18 -3.28 -11.11
N PHE A 36 0.09 -2.07 -10.57
CA PHE A 36 1.04 -1.57 -9.59
C PHE A 36 0.91 -2.27 -8.24
N LEU A 37 -0.30 -2.66 -7.82
CA LEU A 37 -0.53 -3.50 -6.64
C LEU A 37 0.10 -4.88 -6.77
N ASN A 38 -0.07 -5.53 -7.93
CA ASN A 38 0.58 -6.82 -8.20
C ASN A 38 2.11 -6.68 -8.17
N LEU A 39 2.64 -5.57 -8.67
CA LEU A 39 4.06 -5.27 -8.61
C LEU A 39 4.53 -5.05 -7.16
N LEU A 40 3.73 -4.35 -6.35
CA LEU A 40 4.00 -4.14 -4.93
C LEU A 40 4.04 -5.48 -4.18
N ASP A 41 3.05 -6.35 -4.39
CA ASP A 41 3.00 -7.68 -3.78
C ASP A 41 4.26 -8.50 -4.10
N MET A 42 4.71 -8.45 -5.35
CA MET A 42 5.93 -9.13 -5.79
C MET A 42 7.19 -8.54 -5.12
N ILE A 43 7.29 -7.21 -5.04
CA ILE A 43 8.40 -6.52 -4.36
C ILE A 43 8.44 -6.87 -2.87
N VAL A 44 7.29 -6.86 -2.20
CA VAL A 44 7.22 -7.15 -0.77
C VAL A 44 7.63 -8.59 -0.46
N LYS A 45 7.28 -9.54 -1.33
CA LYS A 45 7.67 -10.95 -1.22
C LYS A 45 9.15 -11.19 -1.53
N GLU A 46 9.65 -10.59 -2.61
CA GLU A 46 11.02 -10.83 -3.10
C GLU A 46 12.08 -10.00 -2.36
N ALA A 47 11.72 -8.81 -1.87
CA ALA A 47 12.66 -7.84 -1.28
C ALA A 47 12.10 -7.15 -0.02
N PRO A 48 11.79 -7.91 1.06
CA PRO A 48 11.26 -7.34 2.30
C PRO A 48 12.21 -6.32 2.95
N ASN A 49 13.53 -6.52 2.81
CA ASN A 49 14.56 -5.62 3.35
C ASN A 49 14.51 -4.22 2.73
N SER A 50 14.24 -4.13 1.41
CA SER A 50 14.13 -2.84 0.73
C SER A 50 12.86 -2.10 1.16
N ILE A 51 11.76 -2.82 1.38
CA ILE A 51 10.47 -2.28 1.82
C ILE A 51 10.50 -1.75 3.26
N ALA A 52 11.36 -2.29 4.13
CA ALA A 52 11.46 -1.87 5.53
C ALA A 52 11.64 -0.35 5.70
N ASN A 53 12.44 0.28 4.83
CA ASN A 53 12.65 1.74 4.84
C ASN A 53 11.43 2.54 4.38
N TYR A 54 10.51 1.93 3.64
CA TYR A 54 9.31 2.58 3.09
C TYR A 54 8.04 2.25 3.86
N ILE A 55 8.10 1.42 4.90
CA ILE A 55 6.99 1.16 5.84
C ILE A 55 6.28 2.45 6.30
N PRO A 56 6.97 3.52 6.74
CA PRO A 56 6.28 4.76 7.14
C PRO A 56 5.52 5.42 5.98
N LYS A 57 6.02 5.30 4.75
CA LYS A 57 5.40 5.89 3.54
C LYS A 57 4.16 5.09 3.12
N ILE A 58 4.27 3.77 3.14
CA ILE A 58 3.14 2.84 2.94
C ILE A 58 2.07 3.11 4.01
N ARG A 59 2.48 3.31 5.28
CA ARG A 59 1.56 3.66 6.36
C ARG A 59 0.81 4.96 6.07
N GLY A 60 1.49 5.99 5.57
CA GLY A 60 0.83 7.22 5.13
C GLY A 60 -0.17 6.99 4.00
N THR A 61 0.06 5.99 3.14
CA THR A 61 -0.88 5.62 2.08
C THR A 61 -2.13 4.93 2.64
N LEU A 62 -2.02 4.26 3.79
CA LEU A 62 -3.16 3.68 4.49
C LEU A 62 -4.15 4.74 4.97
N ASP A 63 -3.72 5.95 5.33
CA ASP A 63 -4.67 7.03 5.70
C ASP A 63 -5.65 7.33 4.55
N TYR A 64 -5.20 7.15 3.30
CA TYR A 64 -6.06 7.28 2.12
C TYR A 64 -6.95 6.07 1.86
N LEU A 65 -6.70 4.91 2.50
CA LEU A 65 -7.42 3.65 2.30
C LEU A 65 -8.94 3.78 2.52
N THR A 66 -9.37 4.67 3.41
CA THR A 66 -10.79 5.02 3.62
C THR A 66 -11.45 5.56 2.34
N TYR A 67 -10.68 6.24 1.49
CA TYR A 67 -11.13 6.85 0.24
C TYR A 67 -10.90 5.93 -0.98
N LEU A 68 -10.20 4.81 -0.81
CA LEU A 68 -9.92 3.87 -1.87
C LEU A 68 -11.10 2.91 -2.12
N PRO A 69 -11.30 2.48 -3.38
CA PRO A 69 -12.32 1.49 -3.70
C PRO A 69 -11.99 0.14 -3.05
N PRO A 70 -13.01 -0.62 -2.62
CA PRO A 70 -12.82 -1.85 -1.84
C PRO A 70 -11.98 -2.90 -2.56
N ASN A 71 -12.03 -2.98 -3.89
CA ASN A 71 -11.21 -3.88 -4.69
C ASN A 71 -9.69 -3.58 -4.56
N ILE A 72 -9.31 -2.30 -4.58
CA ILE A 72 -7.91 -1.88 -4.45
C ILE A 72 -7.45 -2.05 -2.99
N THR A 73 -8.32 -1.74 -2.03
CA THR A 73 -8.07 -1.94 -0.61
C THR A 73 -7.80 -3.41 -0.26
N ASP A 74 -8.63 -4.35 -0.74
CA ASP A 74 -8.45 -5.78 -0.48
C ASP A 74 -7.10 -6.29 -1.02
N LYS A 75 -6.77 -5.91 -2.27
CA LYS A 75 -5.50 -6.27 -2.89
C LYS A 75 -4.29 -5.64 -2.18
N LEU A 76 -4.41 -4.39 -1.74
CA LEU A 76 -3.36 -3.71 -0.97
C LEU A 76 -3.13 -4.43 0.36
N LEU A 77 -4.19 -4.78 1.09
CA LEU A 77 -4.10 -5.51 2.35
C LEU A 77 -3.45 -6.89 2.18
N LYS A 78 -3.78 -7.60 1.10
CA LYS A 78 -3.13 -8.88 0.74
C LYS A 78 -1.64 -8.69 0.44
N ALA A 79 -1.27 -7.69 -0.35
CA ALA A 79 0.13 -7.39 -0.66
C ALA A 79 0.95 -7.03 0.60
N LEU A 80 0.30 -6.38 1.57
CA LEU A 80 0.93 -5.94 2.81
C LEU A 80 0.90 -7.00 3.92
N GLN A 81 0.17 -8.12 3.76
CA GLN A 81 0.13 -9.20 4.75
C GLN A 81 1.51 -9.58 5.32
N PRO A 82 2.54 -9.90 4.50
CA PRO A 82 3.86 -10.24 5.03
C PRO A 82 4.46 -9.14 5.92
N ILE A 83 4.24 -7.86 5.62
CA ILE A 83 4.70 -6.72 6.45
C ILE A 83 3.88 -6.61 7.73
N ILE A 84 2.56 -6.78 7.64
CA ILE A 84 1.64 -6.82 8.77
C ILE A 84 2.06 -7.95 9.72
N PHE A 85 2.39 -9.14 9.21
CA PHE A 85 2.86 -10.24 10.06
C PHE A 85 4.25 -10.00 10.65
N ALA A 86 5.17 -9.37 9.89
CA ALA A 86 6.53 -9.12 10.32
C ALA A 86 6.69 -7.93 11.28
N ASN A 87 5.82 -6.92 11.23
CA ASN A 87 6.05 -5.64 11.92
C ASN A 87 4.84 -5.20 12.77
N GLN A 88 4.97 -5.33 14.10
CA GLN A 88 3.88 -5.02 15.04
C GLN A 88 3.46 -3.54 15.02
N SER A 89 4.41 -2.61 14.89
CA SER A 89 4.13 -1.17 14.81
C SER A 89 3.31 -0.81 13.55
N PHE A 90 3.54 -1.51 12.45
CA PHE A 90 2.75 -1.35 11.24
C PHE A 90 1.31 -1.86 11.43
N ARG A 91 1.14 -3.01 12.10
CA ARG A 91 -0.20 -3.54 12.45
C ARG A 91 -1.01 -2.57 13.29
N ASP A 92 -0.39 -2.04 14.35
CA ASP A 92 -1.06 -1.10 15.24
C ASP A 92 -1.49 0.16 14.49
N GLY A 93 -0.59 0.69 13.64
CA GLY A 93 -0.90 1.78 12.73
C GLY A 93 -2.06 1.49 11.78
N LEU A 94 -2.06 0.32 11.13
CA LEU A 94 -3.14 -0.13 10.25
C LEU A 94 -4.48 -0.23 11.01
N MET A 95 -4.47 -0.80 12.22
CA MET A 95 -5.67 -0.97 13.04
C MET A 95 -6.29 0.38 13.41
N ILE A 96 -5.47 1.37 13.78
CA ILE A 96 -5.93 2.73 14.09
C ILE A 96 -6.58 3.36 12.86
N VAL A 97 -5.93 3.28 11.70
CA VAL A 97 -6.43 3.85 10.45
C VAL A 97 -7.74 3.17 10.01
N LEU A 98 -7.82 1.84 10.13
CA LEU A 98 -9.05 1.09 9.84
C LEU A 98 -10.19 1.48 10.80
N ARG A 99 -9.93 1.57 12.11
CA ARG A 99 -10.95 2.04 13.08
C ARG A 99 -11.42 3.44 12.73
N LYS A 100 -10.48 4.35 12.43
CA LYS A 100 -10.80 5.73 12.04
C LYS A 100 -11.65 5.74 10.79
N GLY A 101 -11.26 5.02 9.74
CA GLY A 101 -11.99 4.91 8.48
C GLY A 101 -13.38 4.27 8.61
N MET A 102 -13.53 3.24 9.47
CA MET A 102 -14.84 2.67 9.80
C MET A 102 -15.73 3.69 10.50
N SER A 103 -15.20 4.44 11.47
CA SER A 103 -15.94 5.54 12.13
C SER A 103 -16.31 6.67 11.15
N THR A 104 -15.47 6.99 10.16
CA THR A 104 -15.82 7.98 9.13
C THR A 104 -16.91 7.48 8.19
N LYS A 105 -16.92 6.18 7.86
CA LYS A 105 -17.97 5.56 7.03
C LYS A 105 -19.30 5.43 7.75
N ASP A 106 -19.31 5.25 9.07
CA ASP A 106 -20.53 5.33 9.89
C ASP A 106 -21.12 6.76 9.90
N LEU A 107 -20.27 7.80 9.82
CA LEU A 107 -20.74 9.18 9.70
C LEU A 107 -21.35 9.49 8.31
N ASP A 108 -20.80 8.92 7.24
CA ASP A 108 -21.38 9.02 5.87
C ASP A 108 -22.58 8.07 5.67
N GLY A 109 -22.76 7.10 6.58
CA GLY A 109 -23.94 6.23 6.70
C GLY A 109 -25.22 6.92 7.17
N ARG A 110 -25.17 8.22 7.53
CA ARG A 110 -26.36 9.08 7.61
C ARG A 110 -26.68 9.71 6.26
N ARG A 111 -26.72 8.91 5.20
CA ARG A 111 -27.60 9.19 4.05
C ARG A 111 -28.80 8.27 4.19
N ALA A 112 -29.77 8.80 4.94
CA ALA A 112 -31.17 8.40 4.87
C ALA A 112 -31.71 8.56 3.45
#